data_AF-A0A9D4RTS9-F1
#
_entry.id   AF-A0A9D4RTS9-F1
#
_cell.length_a   1.000
_cell.length_b   1.000
_cell.length_c   1.000
_cell.angle_alpha   90.00
_cell.angle_beta   90.00
_cell.angle_gamma   90.00
#
_symmetry.space_group_name_H-M   'P 1'
#
loop_
_entity.id
_entity.type
_entity.pdbx_description
1 polymer ?
#
loop_
_entity_poly.entity_id
_entity_poly.type
_entity_poly.pdbx_seq_one_letter_code
_entity_poly.pdbx_strand_id
1 'polypeptide(L)' 'MKKIPPGSEAANILVGEVDFLTHTIRAFIRLKTSNTMGYLTEVPVPTKFVFVLLGPTGNQSIYHEIGRSIATLMTD' A
#
# COMPACT_ATOMS: atom_id res chain seq x y z
N MET A 1 10.44 -6.38 -18.22
CA MET A 1 9.24 -5.59 -17.94
C MET A 1 8.13 -5.82 -18.98
N LYS A 2 7.87 -7.08 -19.39
CA LYS A 2 6.92 -7.41 -20.49
C LYS A 2 5.48 -7.70 -20.03
N LYS A 3 5.19 -7.64 -18.73
CA LYS A 3 3.91 -8.08 -18.14
C LYS A 3 3.00 -6.95 -17.66
N ILE A 4 3.45 -5.69 -17.70
CA ILE A 4 2.66 -4.55 -17.20
C ILE A 4 2.02 -3.86 -18.39
N PRO A 5 0.68 -3.78 -18.47
CA PRO A 5 -0.01 -3.09 -19.53
C PRO A 5 0.39 -1.61 -19.66
N PRO A 6 0.34 -1.04 -20.87
CA PRO A 6 0.45 0.41 -21.03
C PRO A 6 -0.63 1.13 -20.22
N GLY A 7 -0.25 2.22 -19.55
CA GLY A 7 -1.19 3.02 -18.75
C GLY A 7 -1.56 2.41 -17.38
N SER A 8 -0.90 1.33 -16.96
CA SER A 8 -1.07 0.82 -15.59
C SER A 8 -0.73 1.89 -14.56
N GLU A 9 -1.46 1.85 -13.46
CA GLU A 9 -1.21 2.64 -12.26
C GLU A 9 -0.92 1.70 -11.08
N ALA A 10 -0.18 2.17 -10.08
CA ALA A 10 0.18 1.37 -8.91
C ALA A 10 -0.76 1.65 -7.72
N ALA A 11 -0.95 0.60 -6.91
CA ALA A 11 -1.49 0.69 -5.56
C ALA A 11 -0.39 0.34 -4.56
N ASN A 12 -0.06 1.25 -3.64
CA ASN A 12 0.94 1.01 -2.60
C ASN A 12 0.25 0.57 -1.31
N ILE A 13 0.59 -0.62 -0.82
CA ILE A 13 0.05 -1.18 0.41
C ILE A 13 1.16 -1.16 1.47
N LEU A 14 1.05 -0.25 2.43
CA LEU A 14 2.04 0.00 3.47
C LEU A 14 1.49 -0.48 4.80
N VAL A 15 2.01 -1.58 5.32
CA VAL A 15 1.61 -2.15 6.61
C VAL A 15 2.81 -2.27 7.52
N GLY A 16 2.64 -1.99 8.82
CA GLY A 16 3.76 -2.06 9.74
C GLY A 16 3.40 -1.81 11.19
N GLU A 17 4.40 -2.03 12.05
CA GLU A 17 4.33 -1.76 13.47
C GLU A 17 5.24 -0.59 13.82
N VAL A 18 4.84 0.17 14.83
CA VAL A 18 5.64 1.21 15.45
C VAL A 18 5.41 1.19 16.96
N ASP A 19 6.45 1.49 17.73
CA ASP A 19 6.47 1.38 19.20
C ASP A 19 5.72 2.53 19.90
N PHE A 20 5.52 3.65 19.22
CA PHE A 20 4.88 4.85 19.79
C PHE A 20 3.35 4.89 19.60
N LEU A 21 2.76 4.00 18.79
CA LEU A 21 1.30 3.95 18.63
C LEU A 21 0.66 3.09 19.71
N THR A 22 -0.42 3.60 20.31
CA THR A 22 -1.25 2.83 21.25
C THR A 22 -2.47 2.18 20.58
N HIS A 23 -2.79 2.58 19.35
CA HIS A 23 -3.94 2.09 18.59
C HIS A 23 -3.59 2.04 17.09
N THR A 24 -4.29 1.19 16.34
CA THR A 24 -4.09 1.04 14.90
C THR A 24 -4.67 2.22 14.12
N ILE A 25 -3.87 2.84 13.26
CA ILE A 25 -4.25 3.87 12.29
C ILE A 25 -4.39 3.23 10.92
N ARG A 26 -5.47 3.57 10.22
CA ARG A 26 -5.79 3.07 8.87
C ARG A 26 -6.16 4.24 7.96
N ALA A 27 -5.59 4.28 6.77
CA ALA A 27 -5.91 5.26 5.75
C ALA A 27 -5.95 4.62 4.36
N PHE A 28 -6.97 4.96 3.58
CA PHE A 28 -7.06 4.62 2.16
C PHE A 28 -7.19 5.89 1.35
N ILE A 29 -6.24 6.10 0.44
CA ILE A 29 -6.07 7.36 -0.28
C ILE A 29 -6.13 7.05 -1.76
N ARG A 30 -6.95 7.80 -2.49
CA ARG A 30 -6.94 7.84 -3.95
C ARG A 30 -6.48 9.21 -4.41
N LEU A 31 -5.40 9.26 -5.17
CA LEU A 31 -4.92 10.51 -5.76
C LEU A 31 -5.84 10.95 -6.90
N LYS A 32 -6.08 12.26 -6.97
CA LYS A 32 -6.84 12.86 -8.08
C LYS A 32 -6.15 12.56 -9.42
N THR A 33 -4.85 12.83 -9.48
CA THR A 33 -3.97 12.50 -10.62
C THR A 33 -2.89 11.56 -10.11
N SER A 34 -2.62 10.48 -10.85
CA SER A 34 -1.55 9.56 -10.48
C SER A 34 -0.19 10.22 -10.67
N ASN A 35 0.76 9.86 -9.81
CA ASN A 35 2.09 10.45 -9.83
C ASN A 35 3.15 9.43 -9.41
N THR A 36 4.34 9.53 -9.99
CA THR A 36 5.48 8.68 -9.65
C THR A 36 6.05 9.15 -8.31
N MET A 37 5.82 8.37 -7.25
CA MET A 37 6.30 8.69 -5.90
C MET A 37 7.72 8.17 -5.65
N GLY A 38 8.72 8.73 -6.35
CA GLY A 38 10.13 8.41 -6.12
C GLY A 38 10.42 6.91 -6.12
N TYR A 39 11.00 6.40 -5.02
CA TYR A 39 11.34 4.98 -4.83
C TYR A 39 10.23 4.15 -4.14
N LEU A 40 9.01 4.67 -4.05
CA LEU A 40 7.91 3.96 -3.38
C LEU A 40 7.44 2.72 -4.17
N THR A 41 7.65 2.71 -5.48
CA THR A 41 7.31 1.58 -6.35
C THR A 41 8.59 0.97 -6.92
N GLU A 42 8.66 -0.36 -6.94
CA GLU A 42 9.81 -1.10 -7.52
C GLU A 42 9.92 -0.92 -9.04
N VAL A 43 8.80 -0.57 -9.68
CA VAL A 43 8.67 -0.36 -11.13
C VAL A 43 8.20 1.09 -11.36
N PRO A 44 8.71 1.80 -12.40
CA PRO A 44 8.33 3.18 -12.70
C PRO A 44 6.89 3.30 -13.23
N VAL A 45 5.92 3.05 -12.35
CA VAL A 45 4.48 3.11 -12.60
C VAL A 45 3.90 4.17 -11.65
N PRO A 46 3.03 5.09 -12.13
CA PRO A 46 2.53 6.16 -11.29
C PRO A 46 1.55 5.61 -10.24
N THR A 47 1.68 6.05 -9.00
CA THR A 47 0.79 5.66 -7.89
C THR A 47 -0.56 6.33 -8.04
N LYS A 48 -1.65 5.58 -7.94
CA LYS A 48 -3.02 6.09 -7.86
C LYS A 48 -3.64 5.88 -6.48
N PHE A 49 -3.34 4.75 -5.85
CA PHE A 49 -3.89 4.37 -4.56
C PHE A 49 -2.79 4.14 -3.53
N VAL A 50 -3.04 4.56 -2.29
CA VAL A 50 -2.17 4.26 -1.16
C VAL A 50 -3.03 3.76 0.00
N PHE A 51 -2.70 2.60 0.53
CA PHE A 51 -3.24 2.08 1.76
C PHE A 51 -2.15 2.10 2.83
N VAL A 52 -2.47 2.62 4.01
CA VAL A 52 -1.58 2.64 5.17
C VAL A 52 -2.28 1.97 6.35
N LEU A 53 -1.60 1.01 6.97
CA LEU A 53 -1.97 0.43 8.24
C LEU A 53 -0.75 0.42 9.16
N LEU A 54 -0.80 1.21 10.22
CA LEU A 54 0.23 1.24 11.25
C LEU A 54 -0.40 0.97 12.61
N GLY A 55 0.26 0.22 13.47
CA GLY A 55 -0.25 -0.05 14.82
C GLY A 55 0.83 -0.44 15.81
N PRO A 56 0.43 -0.72 17.07
CA PRO A 56 1.34 -1.16 18.11
C PRO A 56 2.01 -2.50 17.75
N THR A 57 3.18 -2.72 18.34
CA THR A 57 3.93 -3.98 18.22
C THR A 57 3.14 -5.20 18.71
N GLY A 58 3.34 -6.35 18.08
CA GLY A 58 2.73 -7.64 18.46
C GLY A 58 1.58 -8.14 17.57
N ASN A 59 1.29 -7.43 16.48
CA ASN A 59 0.24 -7.70 15.50
C ASN A 59 0.77 -7.87 14.05
N GLN A 60 2.09 -7.98 13.84
CA GLN A 60 2.73 -7.93 12.53
C GLN A 60 2.14 -8.94 11.53
N SER A 61 1.90 -10.17 11.98
CA SER A 61 1.28 -11.21 11.15
C SER A 61 -0.13 -10.83 10.70
N ILE A 62 -0.95 -10.28 11.62
CA ILE A 62 -2.31 -9.81 11.31
C ILE A 62 -2.25 -8.66 10.30
N TYR A 63 -1.34 -7.70 10.50
CA TYR A 63 -1.18 -6.55 9.61
C TYR A 63 -0.70 -6.97 8.22
N HIS A 64 0.17 -7.97 8.15
CA HIS A 64 0.62 -8.56 6.90
C HIS A 64 -0.55 -9.20 6.13
N GLU A 65 -1.39 -10.00 6.78
CA GLU A 65 -2.54 -10.64 6.12
C GLU A 65 -3.62 -9.64 5.70
N ILE A 66 -3.83 -8.57 6.46
CA ILE A 66 -4.67 -7.45 6.02
C ILE A 66 -4.08 -6.80 4.77
N GLY A 67 -2.76 -6.54 4.75
CA GLY A 67 -2.07 -6.01 3.57
C GLY A 67 -2.25 -6.90 2.34
N ARG A 68 -2.07 -8.22 2.48
CA ARG A 68 -2.29 -9.19 1.39
C ARG A 68 -3.74 -9.20 0.91
N SER A 69 -4.69 -9.09 1.83
CA SER A 69 -6.12 -9.05 1.50
C SER A 69 -6.48 -7.81 0.70
N ILE A 70 -5.98 -6.63 1.10
CA ILE A 70 -6.17 -5.38 0.35
C ILE A 70 -5.47 -5.47 -1.02
N ALA A 71 -4.24 -5.98 -1.08
CA ALA A 71 -3.54 -6.15 -2.35
C ALA A 71 -4.33 -7.04 -3.33
N THR A 72 -4.88 -8.15 -2.84
CA THR A 72 -5.73 -9.07 -3.63
C THR A 72 -7.02 -8.38 -4.07
N LEU A 73 -7.67 -7.63 -3.18
CA LEU A 73 -8.88 -6.88 -3.50
C LEU A 73 -8.66 -5.84 -4.62
N MET A 74 -7.47 -5.25 -4.69
CA MET A 74 -7.12 -4.26 -5.72
C MET A 74 -6.74 -4.89 -7.07
N THR A 75 -6.64 -6.22 -7.16
CA THR A 75 -6.33 -6.95 -8.40
C THR A 75 -7.56 -7.50 -9.11
N ASP A 76 -8.71 -7.49 -8.44
CA ASP A 76 -10.02 -7.81 -9.03
C ASP A 76 -10.55 -6.61 -9.83
#